data_AF-A0A0F2L9B7-F1
#
_entry.id   AF-A0A0F2L9B7-F1
#
_cell.length_a   1.000
_cell.length_b   1.000
_cell.length_c   1.000
_cell.angle_alpha   90.00
_cell.angle_beta   90.00
_cell.angle_gamma   90.00
#
_symmetry.space_group_name_H-M   'P 1'
#
loop_
_entity.id
_entity.type
_entity.pdbx_description
1 polymer ?
#
loop_
_entity_poly.entity_id
_entity_poly.type
_entity_poly.pdbx_seq_one_letter_code
_entity_poly.pdbx_strand_id
1 'polypeptide(L)' 'MLLASVPRVKERWRERVTSVTIEFSLAGSGCPFADRCPYATEACRTIRPKRIEAEKNHYVACHL' A
#
# COMPACT_ATOMS: atom_id res chain seq x y z
N MET A 1 14.41 -15.25 -18.80
CA MET A 1 14.63 -14.09 -19.70
C MET A 1 13.93 -12.86 -19.11
N LEU A 2 14.67 -12.02 -18.38
CA LEU A 2 14.15 -10.80 -17.73
C LEU A 2 13.63 -9.73 -18.72
N LEU A 3 14.04 -9.82 -19.99
CA LEU A 3 13.64 -8.86 -21.04
C LEU A 3 12.13 -8.91 -21.38
N ALA A 4 11.42 -9.98 -21.04
CA ALA A 4 9.99 -10.11 -21.34
C ALA A 4 9.08 -9.29 -20.41
N SER A 5 9.58 -8.82 -19.26
CA SER A 5 8.80 -8.03 -18.30
C SER A 5 8.86 -6.52 -18.58
N VAL A 6 9.62 -6.09 -19.59
CA VAL A 6 9.79 -4.67 -19.94
C VAL A 6 8.70 -4.24 -20.94
N PRO A 7 7.76 -3.36 -20.55
CA PRO A 7 6.70 -2.90 -21.44
C PRO A 7 7.27 -2.05 -22.59
N ARG A 8 6.77 -2.27 -23.81
CA ARG A 8 7.21 -1.56 -25.03
C ARG A 8 6.47 -0.24 -25.19
N VAL A 9 7.19 0.87 -24.98
CA VAL A 9 6.65 2.24 -24.96
C VAL A 9 6.03 2.72 -26.29
N LYS A 10 6.38 2.10 -27.43
CA LYS A 10 5.93 2.55 -28.76
C LYS A 10 4.53 2.12 -29.17
N GLU A 11 3.93 1.16 -28.48
CA GLU A 11 2.52 0.80 -28.70
C GLU A 11 1.65 1.72 -27.83
N ARG A 12 0.94 2.64 -28.48
CA ARG A 12 0.02 3.56 -27.81
C ARG A 12 -1.09 2.74 -27.14
N TRP A 13 -1.04 2.67 -25.81
CA TRP A 13 -2.07 2.11 -24.95
C TRP A 13 -3.45 2.62 -25.38
N ARG A 14 -4.19 1.79 -26.11
CA ARG A 14 -5.45 2.18 -26.78
C ARG A 14 -6.61 2.22 -25.79
N GLU A 15 -6.53 1.38 -24.78
CA GLU A 15 -7.45 1.33 -23.66
C GLU A 15 -6.80 2.06 -22.49
N ARG A 16 -7.15 3.33 -22.32
CA ARG A 16 -7.02 3.95 -21.01
C ARG A 16 -7.90 3.12 -20.08
N VAL A 17 -7.31 2.52 -19.05
CA VAL A 17 -8.09 1.96 -17.95
C VAL A 17 -8.72 3.16 -17.23
N THR A 18 -9.83 3.67 -17.77
CA THR A 18 -10.51 4.90 -17.32
C THR A 18 -11.30 4.67 -16.05
N SER A 19 -11.53 3.41 -15.71
CA SER A 19 -12.32 3.04 -14.55
C SER A 19 -11.80 1.70 -14.05
N VAL A 20 -10.62 1.71 -13.44
CA VAL A 20 -10.54 0.84 -12.27
C VAL A 20 -11.46 1.54 -11.28
N THR A 21 -12.61 0.96 -11.00
CA THR A 21 -13.25 1.13 -9.69
C THR A 21 -12.27 0.51 -8.70
N ILE A 22 -11.12 1.16 -8.52
CA ILE A 22 -10.37 1.00 -7.28
C ILE A 22 -11.34 1.69 -6.35
N GLU A 23 -12.17 0.88 -5.69
CA GLU A 23 -12.56 1.22 -4.34
C GLU A 23 -11.24 1.34 -3.57
N PHE A 24 -10.53 2.46 -3.79
CA PHE A 24 -9.33 2.92 -3.11
C PHE A 24 -9.74 3.34 -1.69
N SER A 25 -10.72 2.64 -1.14
CA SER A 25 -11.26 2.68 0.20
C SER A 25 -10.65 1.55 1.04
N LEU A 26 -9.53 0.97 0.61
CA LEU A 26 -8.72 0.10 1.47
C LEU A 26 -8.08 0.86 2.64
N ALA A 27 -8.12 2.20 2.64
CA ALA A 27 -7.81 2.99 3.82
C ALA A 27 -9.04 3.10 4.72
N GLY A 28 -9.40 2.01 5.41
CA GLY A 28 -10.19 2.14 6.64
C GLY A 28 -9.52 3.09 7.64
N SER A 29 -10.20 3.47 8.72
CA SER A 29 -9.66 4.40 9.73
C SER A 29 -8.38 3.89 10.42
N GLY A 30 -8.07 2.59 10.29
CA GLY A 30 -6.90 1.92 10.84
C GLY A 30 -5.62 1.92 9.97
N CYS A 31 -4.72 1.01 10.33
CA CYS A 31 -3.51 0.68 9.60
C CYS A 31 -3.84 -0.01 8.26
N PRO A 32 -3.32 0.48 7.12
CA PRO A 32 -3.59 -0.10 5.80
C PRO A 32 -2.99 -1.50 5.61
N PHE A 33 -2.09 -1.93 6.51
CA PHE A 33 -1.46 -3.24 6.47
C PHE A 33 -2.18 -4.28 7.34
N ALA A 34 -3.24 -3.90 8.08
CA ALA A 34 -3.89 -4.79 9.05
C ALA A 34 -4.41 -6.10 8.43
N ASP A 35 -4.86 -6.09 7.18
CA ASP A 35 -5.36 -7.30 6.50
C ASP A 35 -4.27 -8.26 6.04
N ARG A 36 -3.02 -7.80 5.98
CA ARG A 36 -1.86 -8.62 5.55
C ARG A 36 -0.81 -8.81 6.65
N CYS A 37 -0.93 -8.12 7.77
CA CYS A 37 0.05 -8.13 8.84
C CYS A 37 -0.21 -9.31 9.80
N PRO A 38 0.78 -10.20 10.04
CA PRO A 38 0.63 -11.32 10.97
C PRO A 38 0.56 -10.88 12.44
N TYR A 39 0.96 -9.64 12.75
CA TYR A 39 0.93 -9.06 14.10
C TYR A 39 -0.22 -8.06 14.30
N ALA A 40 -1.23 -8.08 13.42
CA ALA A 40 -2.34 -7.13 13.50
C ALA A 40 -3.14 -7.32 14.79
N THR A 41 -3.32 -6.23 15.55
CA THR A 41 -4.22 -6.15 16.70
C THR A 41 -5.52 -5.44 16.32
N GLU A 42 -6.51 -5.43 17.22
CA GLU A 42 -7.76 -4.68 16.98
C GLU A 42 -7.51 -3.17 16.78
N ALA A 43 -6.53 -2.61 17.50
CA ALA A 43 -6.11 -1.21 17.34
C ALA A 43 -5.61 -0.92 15.91
N CYS A 44 -4.99 -1.89 15.24
CA CYS A 44 -4.58 -1.75 13.85
C CYS A 44 -5.77 -1.61 12.89
N ARG A 45 -6.98 -2.05 13.24
CA ARG A 45 -8.15 -1.96 12.36
C ARG A 45 -8.96 -0.69 12.57
N THR A 46 -8.87 -0.09 13.76
CA THR A 46 -9.65 1.08 14.16
C THR A 46 -8.87 2.38 14.17
N ILE A 47 -7.58 2.34 14.54
CA ILE A 47 -6.74 3.52 14.77
C ILE A 47 -5.54 3.54 13.84
N ARG A 48 -5.26 4.69 13.25
CA ARG A 48 -4.06 4.91 12.44
C ARG A 48 -2.82 5.04 13.33
N PRO A 49 -1.76 4.23 13.13
CA PRO A 49 -0.56 4.30 13.96
C PRO A 49 0.16 5.64 13.78
N LYS A 50 0.77 6.11 14.86
CA LYS A 50 1.61 7.32 14.82
C LYS A 50 2.92 7.00 14.10
N ARG A 51 3.43 7.98 13.36
CA ARG A 51 4.76 7.90 12.78
C ARG A 51 5.80 8.20 13.87
N ILE A 52 6.66 7.24 14.13
CA ILE A 52 7.76 7.30 15.10
C ILE A 52 9.09 7.08 14.38
N GLU A 53 10.18 7.58 14.96
CA GLU A 53 11.53 7.29 14.51
C GLU A 53 12.03 6.04 15.24
N ALA A 54 12.25 4.94 14.52
CA ALA A 54 12.75 3.70 15.08
C ALA A 54 14.28 3.71 15.24
N GLU A 55 14.97 4.31 14.26
CA GLU A 55 16.42 4.51 14.25
C GLU A 55 16.73 5.84 13.54
N LYS A 56 17.97 6.32 13.60
CA LYS A 56 18.36 7.61 13.01
C LYS A 56 18.00 7.67 11.52
N ASN A 57 17.12 8.60 11.14
CA ASN A 57 16.55 8.74 9.80
C ASN A 57 15.68 7.56 9.32
N HIS A 58 15.21 6.69 10.21
CA HIS A 58 14.34 5.56 9.92
C HIS A 58 13.00 5.72 10.66
N TYR A 59 11.93 5.89 9.89
CA TYR A 59 10.59 6.13 10.44
C TYR A 59 9.67 4.95 10.17
N VAL A 60 8.89 4.58 11.18
CA VAL A 60 7.88 3.53 11.11
C VAL A 60 6.55 4.06 11.63
N ALA A 61 5.45 3.43 11.22
CA ALA A 61 4.12 3.71 11.75
C ALA A 61 3.50 2.39 12.20
N CYS A 62 4.01 1.87 13.33
CA CYS A 62 3.53 0.64 13.96
C CYS A 62 2.84 0.98 15.29
N HIS A 63 1.91 0.13 15.73
CA HIS A 63 1.35 0.20 17.09
C HIS A 63 2.19 -0.61 18.11
N LEU A 64 3.18 -1.36 17.63
CA LEU A 64 4.16 -2.12 18.42
C LEU A 64 5.47 -1.36 18.54
#